data_AF-M6VY97-F1
#
_entry.id   AF-M6VY97-F1
#
_cell.length_a   1.000
_cell.length_b   1.000
_cell.length_c   1.000
_cell.angle_alpha   90.00
_cell.angle_beta   90.00
_cell.angle_gamma   90.00
#
_symmetry.space_group_name_H-M   'P 1'
#
loop_
_entity.id
_entity.type
_entity.pdbx_description
1 polymer ?
#
loop_
_entity_poly.entity_id
_entity_poly.type
_entity_poly.pdbx_seq_one_letter_code
_entity_poly.pdbx_strand_id
1 'polypeptide(L)'
;MPERLRKITLFFFCASIVTIGLSVSLSQGFLILAFLTSLFSSKTSGFWKEPVILIGILFFGWYLIDFVIHSFREGNFLTYSKIAFRSELKDIFLFIGLVLAWNLKKEEFPAILKTLNVLFWILLITGFVSSFSPVRLSRIVSDLYRESSNWKFTHPMGRIGGLSLYLPIGLMNTHLTFGGLLQFFFPLPVFLF
;
A
#
# COMPACT_ATOMS: atom_id res chain seq x y z
N MET A 1 -3.56 25.88 -7.62
CA MET A 1 -2.74 25.34 -6.52
C MET A 1 -1.56 26.27 -6.26
N PRO A 2 -1.33 26.78 -5.03
CA PRO A 2 -0.06 27.38 -4.67
C PRO A 2 1.02 26.32 -4.88
N GLU A 3 2.06 26.59 -5.68
CA GLU A 3 3.05 25.57 -6.07
C GLU A 3 3.64 24.78 -4.89
N ARG A 4 3.76 25.42 -3.72
CA ARG A 4 4.28 24.79 -2.51
C ARG A 4 3.40 23.63 -2.03
N LEU A 5 2.09 23.83 -1.93
CA LEU A 5 1.16 22.76 -1.54
C LEU A 5 1.22 21.60 -2.54
N ARG A 6 1.44 21.89 -3.83
CA ARG A 6 1.59 20.88 -4.88
C ARG A 6 2.77 19.97 -4.66
N LYS A 7 3.93 20.58 -4.42
CA LYS A 7 5.16 19.87 -4.16
C LYS A 7 5.05 19.03 -2.89
N ILE A 8 4.36 19.53 -1.86
CA ILE A 8 4.11 18.80 -0.61
C ILE A 8 3.17 17.60 -0.84
N THR A 9 2.04 17.78 -1.52
CA THR A 9 1.12 16.69 -1.86
C THR A 9 1.83 15.62 -2.69
N LEU A 10 2.58 16.02 -3.72
CA LEU A 10 3.36 15.10 -4.54
C LEU A 10 4.41 14.36 -3.72
N PHE A 11 5.11 15.04 -2.80
CA PHE A 11 6.07 14.41 -1.91
C PHE A 11 5.43 13.32 -1.05
N PHE A 12 4.32 13.62 -0.38
CA PHE A 12 3.61 12.62 0.43
C PHE A 12 3.06 11.47 -0.41
N PHE A 13 2.57 11.76 -1.61
CA PHE A 13 2.11 10.72 -2.53
C PHE A 13 3.26 9.82 -2.98
N CYS A 14 4.40 10.38 -3.38
CA CYS A 14 5.61 9.60 -3.71
C CYS A 14 6.11 8.79 -2.50
N ALA A 15 6.12 9.39 -1.31
CA ALA A 15 6.50 8.70 -0.08
C ALA A 15 5.57 7.51 0.20
N SER A 16 4.25 7.65 -0.05
CA SER A 16 3.31 6.54 0.09
C SER A 16 3.63 5.38 -0.85
N ILE A 17 4.00 5.67 -2.11
CA ILE A 17 4.38 4.65 -3.10
C ILE A 17 5.64 3.90 -2.63
N VAL A 18 6.69 4.61 -2.20
CA VAL A 18 7.93 3.94 -1.74
C VAL A 18 7.68 3.10 -0.49
N THR A 19 6.95 3.66 0.46
CA THR A 19 6.74 3.03 1.77
C THR A 19 5.78 1.85 1.72
N ILE A 20 5.00 1.66 0.65
CA ILE A 20 4.16 0.46 0.48
C ILE A 20 5.00 -0.82 0.44
N GLY A 21 6.23 -0.75 -0.08
CA GLY A 21 7.20 -1.85 -0.10
C GLY A 21 7.86 -2.12 1.25
N LEU A 22 7.59 -1.30 2.27
CA LEU A 22 8.07 -1.46 3.64
C LEU A 22 6.94 -1.82 4.62
N SER A 23 5.83 -1.08 4.56
CA SER A 23 4.68 -1.25 5.44
C SER A 23 3.43 -0.60 4.84
N VAL A 24 2.37 -1.39 4.70
CA VAL A 24 1.07 -0.92 4.20
C VAL A 24 0.49 0.20 5.07
N SER A 25 0.57 0.06 6.40
CA SER A 25 0.05 1.09 7.32
C SER A 25 0.81 2.41 7.21
N LEU A 26 2.13 2.35 6.98
CA LEU A 26 2.95 3.55 6.79
C LEU A 26 2.58 4.27 5.49
N SER A 27 2.42 3.50 4.42
CA SER A 27 1.95 4.01 3.12
C SER A 27 0.59 4.67 3.21
N GLN A 28 -0.37 4.03 3.90
CA GLN A 28 -1.70 4.59 4.16
C GLN A 28 -1.63 5.91 4.93
N GLY A 29 -0.73 6.03 5.91
CA GLY A 29 -0.49 7.28 6.64
C GLY A 29 -0.04 8.42 5.71
N PHE A 30 0.90 8.16 4.82
CA PHE A 30 1.34 9.14 3.82
C PHE A 30 0.25 9.49 2.80
N LEU A 31 -0.59 8.53 2.40
CA LEU A 31 -1.76 8.80 1.54
C LEU A 31 -2.75 9.77 2.20
N ILE A 32 -3.03 9.60 3.49
CA ILE A 32 -3.90 10.52 4.23
C ILE A 32 -3.30 11.93 4.28
N LEU A 33 -1.98 12.05 4.53
CA LEU A 33 -1.30 13.36 4.51
C LEU A 33 -1.34 14.02 3.12
N ALA A 34 -1.13 13.24 2.06
CA ALA A 34 -1.27 13.70 0.69
C ALA A 34 -2.70 14.18 0.40
N PHE A 35 -3.71 13.46 0.89
CA PHE A 35 -5.11 13.86 0.76
C PHE A 35 -5.43 15.17 1.46
N LEU A 36 -5.05 15.29 2.73
CA LEU A 36 -5.30 16.49 3.53
C LEU A 36 -4.70 17.74 2.88
N THR A 37 -3.49 17.61 2.33
CA THR A 37 -2.85 18.71 1.60
C THR A 37 -3.50 18.98 0.25
N SER A 38 -4.06 17.95 -0.40
CA SER A 38 -4.80 18.08 -1.67
C SER A 38 -6.19 18.70 -1.51
N LEU A 39 -6.83 18.65 -0.34
CA LEU A 39 -8.16 19.24 -0.12
C LEU A 39 -8.21 20.75 -0.39
N PHE A 40 -7.08 21.43 -0.15
CA PHE A 40 -6.93 22.88 -0.37
C PHE A 40 -6.50 23.23 -1.80
N SER A 41 -6.60 22.28 -2.74
CA SER A 41 -6.18 22.45 -4.12
C SER A 41 -7.34 22.56 -5.11
N SER A 42 -7.06 23.22 -6.23
CA SER A 42 -7.91 23.27 -7.41
C SER A 42 -8.00 21.87 -8.04
N LYS A 43 -9.19 21.26 -8.05
CA LYS A 43 -9.44 19.92 -8.59
C LYS A 43 -9.49 19.94 -10.12
N THR A 44 -8.99 18.90 -10.77
CA THR A 44 -9.16 18.71 -12.21
C THR A 44 -10.62 18.42 -12.54
N SER A 45 -11.18 19.14 -13.52
CA SER A 45 -12.55 18.93 -14.00
C SER A 45 -12.68 17.53 -14.63
N GLY A 46 -13.82 16.87 -14.41
CA GLY A 46 -14.14 15.60 -15.08
C GLY A 46 -13.99 14.34 -14.24
N PHE A 47 -13.51 14.43 -12.99
CA PHE A 47 -13.40 13.26 -12.09
C PHE A 47 -14.70 12.44 -12.00
N TRP A 48 -15.84 13.11 -11.85
CA TRP A 48 -17.15 12.47 -11.73
C TRP A 48 -17.74 11.91 -13.03
N LYS A 49 -17.12 12.21 -14.19
CA LYS A 49 -17.61 11.77 -15.51
C LYS A 49 -17.03 10.41 -15.92
N GLU A 50 -16.00 9.95 -15.23
CA GLU A 50 -15.29 8.72 -15.60
C GLU A 50 -15.96 7.47 -15.03
N PRO A 51 -16.28 6.47 -15.86
CA PRO A 51 -16.90 5.22 -15.41
C PRO A 51 -16.09 4.49 -14.35
N VAL A 52 -14.75 4.53 -14.44
CA VAL A 52 -13.85 3.86 -13.48
C VAL A 52 -14.00 4.47 -12.07
N ILE A 53 -14.18 5.78 -11.99
CA ILE A 53 -14.41 6.47 -10.71
C ILE A 53 -15.75 6.05 -10.12
N LEU A 54 -16.80 5.95 -10.94
CA LEU A 54 -18.11 5.46 -10.48
C LEU A 54 -18.03 4.03 -9.95
N ILE A 55 -17.34 3.13 -10.65
CA ILE A 55 -17.12 1.74 -10.20
C ILE A 55 -16.38 1.73 -8.86
N GLY A 56 -15.33 2.55 -8.72
CA GLY A 56 -14.61 2.68 -7.45
C GLY A 56 -15.52 3.14 -6.32
N ILE A 57 -16.34 4.17 -6.55
CA ILE A 57 -17.30 4.67 -5.55
C ILE A 57 -18.32 3.59 -5.18
N LEU A 58 -18.85 2.83 -6.14
CA LEU A 58 -19.78 1.74 -5.86
C LEU A 58 -19.13 0.64 -5.05
N PHE A 59 -17.89 0.26 -5.38
CA PHE A 59 -17.13 -0.77 -4.68
C PHE A 59 -16.87 -0.38 -3.20
N PHE A 60 -16.31 0.81 -2.97
CA PHE A 60 -16.06 1.30 -1.61
C PHE A 60 -17.35 1.70 -0.88
N GLY A 61 -18.38 2.11 -1.62
CA GLY A 61 -19.71 2.40 -1.08
C GLY A 61 -20.39 1.15 -0.53
N TRP A 62 -20.36 0.05 -1.29
CA TRP A 62 -20.82 -1.27 -0.81
C TRP A 62 -20.08 -1.70 0.45
N TYR A 63 -18.75 -1.55 0.46
CA TYR A 63 -17.91 -1.87 1.61
C TYR A 63 -18.29 -1.07 2.87
N LEU A 64 -18.56 0.24 2.72
CA LEU A 64 -19.02 1.08 3.82
C LEU A 64 -20.45 0.74 4.27
N ILE A 65 -21.35 0.42 3.35
CA ILE A 65 -22.73 0.02 3.68
C ILE A 65 -22.72 -1.25 4.51
N ASP A 66 -21.90 -2.24 4.13
CA ASP A 66 -21.76 -3.48 4.89
C ASP A 66 -21.27 -3.21 6.32
N PHE A 67 -20.25 -2.37 6.48
CA PHE A 67 -19.78 -1.93 7.78
C PHE A 67 -20.88 -1.26 8.60
N VAL A 68 -21.65 -0.35 8.00
CA VAL A 68 -22.74 0.37 8.69
C VAL A 68 -23.85 -0.59 9.14
N ILE A 69 -24.28 -1.52 8.28
CA ILE A 69 -25.31 -2.51 8.62
C ILE A 69 -24.89 -3.35 9.82
N HIS A 70 -23.66 -3.87 9.81
CA HIS A 70 -23.15 -4.68 10.93
C HIS A 70 -22.93 -3.85 12.18
N SER A 71 -22.48 -2.59 12.04
CA SER A 71 -22.31 -1.67 13.16
C SER A 71 -23.62 -1.38 13.91
N PHE A 72 -24.77 -1.41 13.22
CA PHE A 72 -26.09 -1.26 13.84
C PHE A 72 -26.66 -2.55 14.42
N ARG A 73 -26.18 -3.72 13.99
CA ARG A 73 -26.57 -5.03 14.54
C ARG A 73 -25.82 -5.38 15.82
N GLU A 74 -24.62 -4.84 15.98
CA GLU A 74 -23.80 -4.97 17.17
C GLU A 74 -24.31 -4.07 18.31
N GLY A 75 -24.40 -4.62 19.52
CA GLY A 75 -24.85 -3.88 20.70
C GLY A 75 -23.92 -2.74 21.14
N ASN A 76 -22.69 -2.66 20.57
CA ASN A 76 -21.73 -1.61 20.88
C ASN A 76 -20.97 -1.13 19.63
N PHE A 77 -21.48 -0.06 19.01
CA PHE A 77 -20.89 0.60 17.85
C PHE A 77 -19.40 0.94 18.01
N LEU A 78 -19.01 1.44 19.17
CA LEU A 78 -17.63 1.88 19.44
C LEU A 78 -16.64 0.71 19.45
N THR A 79 -17.04 -0.42 20.03
CA THR A 79 -16.23 -1.64 20.04
C THR A 79 -16.12 -2.23 18.65
N TYR A 80 -17.24 -2.37 17.94
CA TYR A 80 -17.25 -2.89 16.58
C TYR A 80 -16.43 -2.01 15.63
N SER A 81 -16.60 -0.69 15.69
CA SER A 81 -15.82 0.27 14.89
C SER A 81 -14.31 0.15 15.13
N LYS A 82 -13.88 -0.02 16.39
CA LYS A 82 -12.46 -0.22 16.73
C LYS A 82 -11.93 -1.54 16.17
N ILE A 83 -12.72 -2.61 16.20
CA ILE A 83 -12.34 -3.90 15.64
C ILE A 83 -12.24 -3.81 14.11
N ALA A 84 -13.26 -3.26 13.45
CA ALA A 84 -13.28 -3.06 12.01
C ALA A 84 -12.09 -2.20 11.53
N PHE A 85 -11.80 -1.11 12.24
CA PHE A 85 -10.67 -0.21 11.92
C PHE A 85 -9.30 -0.86 12.11
N ARG A 86 -9.16 -1.77 13.09
CA ARG A 86 -7.92 -2.55 13.29
C ARG A 86 -7.77 -3.66 12.25
N SER A 87 -8.87 -4.12 11.69
CA SER A 87 -8.92 -5.12 10.63
C SER A 87 -8.73 -4.46 9.27
N GLU A 88 -9.77 -4.45 8.43
CA GLU A 88 -9.70 -4.11 7.01
C GLU A 88 -10.29 -2.73 6.68
N LEU A 89 -11.06 -2.11 7.59
CA LEU A 89 -11.82 -0.88 7.28
C LEU A 89 -10.92 0.28 6.80
N LYS A 90 -9.67 0.30 7.26
CA LYS A 90 -8.63 1.25 6.84
C LYS A 90 -8.28 1.17 5.34
N ASP A 91 -8.62 0.08 4.66
CA ASP A 91 -8.34 -0.08 3.23
C ASP A 91 -9.17 0.88 2.37
N ILE A 92 -10.19 1.53 2.95
CA ILE A 92 -10.85 2.67 2.32
C ILE A 92 -9.88 3.82 1.99
N PHE A 93 -8.78 3.95 2.75
CA PHE A 93 -7.75 4.94 2.45
C PHE A 93 -7.00 4.63 1.14
N LEU A 94 -7.15 3.44 0.55
CA LEU A 94 -6.61 3.17 -0.78
C LEU A 94 -7.39 3.92 -1.87
N PHE A 95 -8.68 4.20 -1.66
CA PHE A 95 -9.48 5.01 -2.59
C PHE A 95 -8.93 6.44 -2.74
N ILE A 96 -8.33 6.98 -1.67
CA ILE A 96 -7.64 8.27 -1.71
C ILE A 96 -6.54 8.28 -2.77
N GLY A 97 -5.81 7.17 -2.93
CA GLY A 97 -4.77 7.04 -3.94
C GLY A 97 -5.30 7.27 -5.36
N LEU A 98 -6.50 6.78 -5.66
CA LEU A 98 -7.17 7.01 -6.94
C LEU A 98 -7.50 8.49 -7.15
N VAL A 99 -8.05 9.15 -6.13
CA VAL A 99 -8.36 10.58 -6.18
C VAL A 99 -7.11 11.43 -6.40
N LEU A 100 -6.01 11.10 -5.69
CA LEU A 100 -4.74 11.81 -5.83
C LEU A 100 -4.11 11.57 -7.20
N ALA A 101 -4.09 10.32 -7.67
CA ALA A 101 -3.57 9.97 -8.98
C ALA A 101 -4.30 10.70 -10.12
N TRP A 102 -5.62 10.85 -10.01
CA TRP A 102 -6.42 11.58 -10.99
C TRP A 102 -6.05 13.08 -11.08
N ASN A 103 -5.67 13.69 -9.96
CA ASN A 103 -5.32 15.11 -9.92
C ASN A 103 -3.85 15.38 -10.30
N LEU A 104 -3.06 14.35 -10.63
CA LEU A 104 -1.69 14.52 -11.12
C LEU A 104 -1.70 15.22 -12.49
N LYS A 105 -0.77 16.17 -12.70
CA LYS A 105 -0.50 16.68 -14.05
C LYS A 105 0.68 15.96 -14.66
N LYS A 106 0.76 16.04 -16.00
CA LYS A 106 1.81 15.42 -16.82
C LYS A 106 3.23 15.75 -16.35
N GLU A 107 3.47 16.97 -15.85
CA GLU A 107 4.75 17.41 -15.29
C GLU A 107 5.24 16.57 -14.10
N GLU A 108 4.32 15.94 -13.36
CA GLU A 108 4.63 15.18 -12.14
C GLU A 108 4.89 13.71 -12.44
N PHE A 109 4.56 13.23 -13.64
CA PHE A 109 4.69 11.83 -14.04
C PHE A 109 6.13 11.32 -13.98
N PRO A 110 7.17 12.07 -14.39
CA PRO A 110 8.56 11.63 -14.23
C PRO A 110 8.94 11.34 -12.77
N ALA A 111 8.41 12.12 -11.82
CA ALA A 111 8.66 11.89 -10.40
C ALA A 111 7.98 10.60 -9.91
N ILE A 112 6.75 10.33 -10.36
CA ILE A 112 6.04 9.08 -10.06
C ILE A 112 6.77 7.87 -10.64
N LEU A 113 7.21 7.93 -11.90
CA LEU A 113 7.97 6.85 -12.54
C LEU A 113 9.28 6.56 -11.81
N LYS A 114 10.02 7.60 -11.43
CA LYS A 114 11.24 7.44 -10.61
C LYS A 114 10.93 6.77 -9.28
N THR A 115 9.81 7.14 -8.65
CA THR A 115 9.36 6.58 -7.38
C THR A 115 8.96 5.11 -7.51
N LEU A 116 8.27 4.74 -8.58
CA LEU A 116 7.93 3.35 -8.90
C LEU A 116 9.18 2.51 -9.15
N ASN A 117 10.19 3.06 -9.84
CA ASN A 117 11.48 2.38 -10.03
C ASN A 117 12.19 2.15 -8.67
N VAL A 118 12.18 3.14 -7.78
CA VAL A 118 12.71 2.96 -6.41
C VAL A 118 11.95 1.86 -5.66
N LEU A 119 10.61 1.85 -5.73
CA LEU A 119 9.80 0.78 -5.14
C LEU A 119 10.17 -0.59 -5.70
N PHE A 120 10.34 -0.71 -7.01
CA PHE A 120 10.76 -1.95 -7.66
C PHE A 120 12.08 -2.50 -7.08
N TRP A 121 13.10 -1.65 -6.96
CA TRP A 121 14.39 -2.06 -6.37
C TRP A 121 14.25 -2.44 -4.89
N ILE A 122 13.44 -1.72 -4.13
CA ILE A 122 13.14 -2.08 -2.73
C ILE A 122 12.52 -3.48 -2.66
N LEU A 123 11.51 -3.77 -3.51
CA LEU A 123 10.84 -5.07 -3.54
C LEU A 123 11.80 -6.18 -3.96
N LEU A 124 12.63 -5.97 -4.98
CA LEU A 124 13.61 -6.96 -5.41
C LEU A 124 14.65 -7.26 -4.34
N ILE A 125 15.27 -6.23 -3.77
CA ILE A 125 16.33 -6.39 -2.76
C ILE A 125 15.76 -7.04 -1.51
N THR A 126 14.64 -6.54 -0.98
CA THR A 126 14.02 -7.11 0.21
C THR A 126 13.51 -8.52 -0.05
N GLY A 127 12.93 -8.79 -1.22
CA GLY A 127 12.51 -10.12 -1.66
C GLY A 127 13.68 -11.10 -1.66
N PHE A 128 14.78 -10.73 -2.31
CA PHE A 128 16.00 -11.53 -2.36
C PHE A 128 16.55 -11.82 -0.96
N VAL A 129 16.71 -10.81 -0.11
CA VAL A 129 17.20 -10.98 1.27
C VAL A 129 16.25 -11.88 2.08
N SER A 130 14.93 -11.75 1.88
CA SER A 130 13.95 -12.58 2.60
C SER A 130 14.04 -14.06 2.25
N SER A 131 14.49 -14.40 1.04
CA SER A 131 14.64 -15.78 0.60
C SER A 131 15.72 -16.56 1.34
N PHE A 132 16.60 -15.89 2.08
CA PHE A 132 17.63 -16.52 2.91
C PHE A 132 17.33 -16.44 4.40
N SER A 133 16.15 -15.92 4.78
CA SER A 133 15.78 -15.73 6.18
C SER A 133 14.63 -16.66 6.60
N PRO A 134 14.82 -17.48 7.67
CA PRO A 134 13.74 -18.28 8.25
C PRO A 134 12.66 -17.41 8.89
N VAL A 135 13.00 -16.20 9.31
CA VAL A 135 12.12 -15.23 9.95
C VAL A 135 11.71 -14.17 8.94
N ARG A 136 10.47 -13.70 9.00
CA ARG A 136 9.99 -12.62 8.13
C ARG A 136 10.79 -11.35 8.41
N LEU A 137 11.33 -10.70 7.38
CA LEU A 137 12.10 -9.46 7.56
C LEU A 137 11.28 -8.37 8.24
N SER A 138 9.97 -8.32 8.01
CA SER A 138 9.07 -7.35 8.66
C SER A 138 9.16 -7.40 10.19
N ARG A 139 9.36 -8.60 10.76
CA ARG A 139 9.49 -8.83 12.20
C ARG A 139 10.85 -8.45 12.73
N ILE A 140 11.91 -8.65 11.95
CA ILE A 140 13.25 -8.20 12.32
C ILE A 140 13.27 -6.67 12.46
N VAL A 141 12.55 -5.96 11.59
CA VAL A 141 12.43 -4.49 11.63
C VAL A 141 11.45 -4.01 12.72
N SER A 142 10.34 -4.71 12.97
CA SER A 142 9.34 -4.27 13.96
C SER A 142 9.70 -4.64 15.40
N ASP A 143 10.30 -5.82 15.59
CA ASP A 143 10.50 -6.45 16.89
C ASP A 143 11.98 -6.45 17.29
N LEU A 144 12.76 -5.45 16.83
CA LEU A 144 14.23 -5.28 16.89
C LEU A 144 14.95 -5.74 18.19
N TYR A 145 14.22 -5.96 19.29
CA TYR A 145 14.73 -6.32 20.62
C TYR A 145 13.86 -7.32 21.42
N ARG A 146 12.88 -8.01 20.84
CA ARG A 146 12.06 -9.01 21.57
C ARG A 146 11.95 -10.34 20.84
N GLU A 147 12.56 -11.37 21.42
CA GLU A 147 12.23 -12.75 21.10
C GLU A 147 10.75 -12.98 21.40
N SER A 148 9.99 -13.42 20.40
CA SER A 148 8.59 -13.77 20.55
C SER A 148 8.39 -15.21 20.12
N SER A 149 7.79 -16.02 20.99
CA SER A 149 7.41 -17.40 20.72
C SER A 149 6.40 -17.55 19.57
N ASN A 150 5.83 -16.43 19.08
CA ASN A 150 4.83 -16.38 18.01
C ASN A 150 5.40 -15.95 16.65
N TRP A 151 6.71 -16.12 16.43
CA TRP A 151 7.30 -15.84 15.12
C TRP A 151 6.69 -16.74 14.05
N LYS A 152 5.92 -16.11 13.14
CA LYS A 152 5.43 -16.79 11.94
C LYS A 152 6.62 -16.98 11.01
N PHE A 153 7.16 -18.18 10.94
CA PHE A 153 8.26 -18.53 10.04
C PHE A 153 7.88 -18.30 8.57
N THR A 154 8.88 -18.01 7.75
CA THR A 154 8.74 -17.94 6.29
C THR A 154 8.59 -19.37 5.75
N HIS A 155 7.78 -19.56 4.70
CA HIS A 155 7.59 -20.88 4.11
C HIS A 155 8.91 -21.38 3.49
N PRO A 156 9.42 -22.56 3.90
CA PRO A 156 10.62 -23.12 3.32
C PRO A 156 10.35 -23.56 1.87
N MET A 157 11.27 -23.24 0.97
CA MET A 157 11.21 -23.59 -0.45
C MET A 157 12.13 -24.79 -0.78
N GLY A 158 13.15 -25.03 0.05
CA GLY A 158 14.06 -26.15 -0.11
C GLY A 158 15.48 -25.81 0.32
N ARG A 159 16.45 -26.62 -0.10
CA ARG A 159 17.88 -26.35 0.09
C ARG A 159 18.60 -26.42 -1.24
N ILE A 160 19.44 -25.43 -1.52
CA ILE A 160 20.34 -25.43 -2.69
C ILE A 160 21.77 -25.29 -2.17
N GLY A 161 22.62 -26.27 -2.44
CA GLY A 161 24.05 -26.22 -2.05
C GLY A 161 24.30 -26.07 -0.55
N GLY A 162 23.39 -26.58 0.30
CA GLY A 162 23.47 -26.44 1.76
C GLY A 162 22.83 -25.16 2.34
N LEU A 163 22.43 -24.21 1.50
CA LEU A 163 21.69 -23.01 1.92
C LEU A 163 20.19 -23.31 1.97
N SER A 164 19.54 -22.96 3.09
CA SER A 164 18.07 -23.06 3.20
C SER A 164 17.41 -21.87 2.52
N LEU A 165 16.52 -22.15 1.58
CA LEU A 165 15.76 -21.15 0.85
C LEU A 165 14.34 -21.07 1.36
N TYR A 166 13.82 -19.85 1.35
CA TYR A 166 12.49 -19.48 1.80
C TYR A 166 11.76 -18.70 0.72
N LEU A 167 10.42 -18.74 0.76
CA LEU A 167 9.58 -18.01 -0.16
C LEU A 167 9.84 -16.49 -0.04
N PRO A 168 10.12 -15.78 -1.15
CA PRO A 168 10.35 -14.34 -1.09
C PRO A 168 9.06 -13.62 -0.68
N ILE A 169 9.14 -12.88 0.42
CA ILE A 169 8.04 -12.05 0.93
C ILE A 169 8.47 -10.61 1.22
N GLY A 170 9.76 -10.30 1.07
CA GLY A 170 10.31 -8.98 1.37
C GLY A 170 10.05 -8.54 2.80
N LEU A 171 9.72 -7.26 2.97
CA LEU A 171 9.25 -6.68 4.23
C LEU A 171 7.73 -6.81 4.42
N MET A 172 7.04 -7.58 3.56
CA MET A 172 5.59 -7.77 3.67
C MET A 172 5.24 -8.87 4.67
N ASN A 173 4.03 -8.80 5.20
CA ASN A 173 3.50 -9.81 6.11
C ASN A 173 2.94 -11.05 5.39
N THR A 174 2.64 -10.96 4.09
CA THR A 174 2.09 -12.06 3.29
C THR A 174 2.76 -12.11 1.93
N HIS A 175 2.85 -13.32 1.36
CA HIS A 175 3.35 -13.53 0.00
C HIS A 175 2.39 -12.96 -1.05
N LEU A 176 1.09 -12.90 -0.77
CA LEU A 176 0.09 -12.34 -1.67
C LEU A 176 0.31 -10.84 -1.86
N THR A 177 0.57 -10.10 -0.77
CA THR A 177 0.88 -8.67 -0.85
C THR A 177 2.20 -8.43 -1.58
N PHE A 178 3.24 -9.19 -1.26
CA PHE A 178 4.54 -9.07 -1.95
C PHE A 178 4.43 -9.39 -3.44
N GLY A 179 3.83 -10.54 -3.77
CA GLY A 179 3.62 -10.98 -5.15
C GLY A 179 2.73 -10.02 -5.93
N GLY A 180 1.64 -9.53 -5.34
CA GLY A 180 0.77 -8.54 -5.97
C GLY A 180 1.47 -7.22 -6.26
N LEU A 181 2.31 -6.73 -5.33
CA LEU A 181 3.13 -5.54 -5.57
C LEU A 181 4.14 -5.74 -6.70
N LEU A 182 4.81 -6.89 -6.73
CA LEU A 182 5.78 -7.22 -7.77
C LEU A 182 5.09 -7.43 -9.15
N GLN A 183 3.87 -8.00 -9.15
CA GLN A 183 3.03 -8.16 -10.34
C GLN A 183 2.70 -6.85 -11.04
N PHE A 184 2.62 -5.71 -10.34
CA PHE A 184 2.47 -4.41 -11.02
C PHE A 184 3.65 -4.07 -11.94
N PHE A 185 4.82 -4.67 -11.72
CA PHE A 185 6.02 -4.45 -12.50
C PHE A 185 6.27 -5.50 -13.59
N PHE A 186 5.57 -6.64 -13.58
CA PHE A 186 5.75 -7.69 -14.59
C PHE A 186 5.12 -7.40 -15.98
N PRO A 187 3.96 -6.72 -16.10
CA PRO A 187 3.45 -6.29 -17.40
C PRO A 187 4.23 -5.09 -17.96
N LEU A 188 4.87 -4.27 -17.11
CA LEU A 188 5.56 -3.05 -17.54
C LEU A 188 6.73 -3.27 -18.54
N PRO A 189 7.61 -4.27 -18.40
CA PRO A 189 8.64 -4.53 -19.40
C PRO A 189 8.08 -5.05 -20.74
N VAL A 190 6.81 -5.48 -20.84
CA VAL A 190 6.22 -5.86 -22.13
C VAL A 190 5.55 -4.67 -22.82
N PHE A 191 5.26 -3.57 -22.10
CA PHE A 191 4.59 -2.38 -22.64
C PHE A 191 5.49 -1.13 -22.73
N LEU A 192 6.76 -1.22 -22.31
CA LEU A 192 7.73 -0.11 -22.36
C LEU A 192 9.02 -0.40 -23.14
N PHE A 193 9.10 -1.54 -23.83
CA PHE A 193 10.14 -1.85 -24.80
C PHE A 193 9.52 -2.01 -26.19
#